data_AF-A0A7W1TCY9-F1
#
_entry.id   AF-A0A7W1TCY9-F1
#
_cell.length_a   1.000
_cell.length_b   1.000
_cell.length_c   1.000
_cell.angle_alpha   90.00
_cell.angle_beta   90.00
_cell.angle_gamma   90.00
#
_symmetry.space_group_name_H-M   'P 1'
#
loop_
_entity.id
_entity.type
_entity.pdbx_description
1 polymer ?
#
loop_
_entity_poly.entity_id
_entity_poly.type
_entity_poly.pdbx_seq_one_letter_code
_entity_poly.pdbx_strand_id
1 'polypeptide(L)'
;DALYRELRCSDGEWEQALYAQHLHRQASGARMRSDRPLAPLRQLVFDAAARAGVTPYAWGEGHGLSREALRGLLDGGVVPRREEVRSELMRALRLDRVAYDTASRALATTFKPHRHQLDGIVPVTGVQEALLQLVRRQRVPLAVIAQRTGVPRREIERLLREGTCELRPDGRERLRRLLSLDRESFARQSMPSEAERVADEEQRLMRVFRKLAQGRKKLLLEQAGRILAAQSAGLLA
;
A
#
# COMPACT_ATOMS: atom_id res chain seq x y z
N ASP A 1 -1.47 -12.28 -21.08
CA ASP A 1 -0.08 -12.63 -21.41
C ASP A 1 0.51 -11.86 -22.59
N ALA A 2 -0.18 -11.71 -23.73
CA ALA A 2 0.30 -10.82 -24.82
C ALA A 2 0.34 -9.33 -24.40
N LEU A 3 -0.70 -8.84 -23.73
CA LEU A 3 -0.81 -7.46 -23.22
C LEU A 3 0.15 -7.12 -22.06
N TYR A 4 0.72 -8.14 -21.40
CA TYR A 4 1.62 -7.96 -20.26
C TYR A 4 3.09 -7.82 -20.70
N ARG A 5 3.43 -8.23 -21.93
CA ARG A 5 4.78 -8.11 -22.50
C ARG A 5 5.03 -6.76 -23.19
N GLU A 6 3.98 -6.02 -23.56
CA GLU A 6 4.11 -4.74 -24.27
C GLU A 6 4.28 -3.52 -23.37
N LEU A 7 3.84 -3.57 -22.10
CA LEU A 7 3.81 -2.40 -21.23
C LEU A 7 5.01 -2.40 -20.26
N ARG A 8 6.22 -2.16 -20.78
CA ARG A 8 7.34 -1.66 -19.97
C ARG A 8 7.10 -0.20 -19.61
N CYS A 9 6.06 0.08 -18.84
CA CYS A 9 5.66 1.43 -18.52
C CYS A 9 6.48 2.00 -17.36
N SER A 10 7.15 3.13 -17.60
CA SER A 10 7.81 3.92 -16.56
C SER A 10 6.79 4.50 -15.57
N ASP A 11 7.21 4.91 -14.37
CA ASP A 11 6.31 5.44 -13.31
C ASP A 11 5.39 6.58 -13.79
N GLY A 12 5.79 7.34 -14.81
CA GLY A 12 4.96 8.40 -15.42
C GLY A 12 3.83 7.89 -16.33
N GLU A 13 3.99 6.73 -16.95
CA GLU A 13 3.01 6.14 -17.89
C GLU A 13 1.81 5.54 -17.15
N TRP A 14 2.00 5.09 -15.91
CA TRP A 14 0.91 4.64 -15.04
C TRP A 14 0.03 5.80 -14.55
N GLU A 15 0.62 6.96 -14.24
CA GLU A 15 -0.13 8.17 -13.93
C GLU A 15 -0.95 8.63 -15.14
N GLN A 16 -0.38 8.55 -16.35
CA GLN A 16 -1.08 8.83 -17.60
C GLN A 16 -2.22 7.83 -17.88
N ALA A 17 -2.07 6.55 -17.57
CA ALA A 17 -3.11 5.55 -17.76
C ALA A 17 -4.31 5.74 -16.80
N LEU A 18 -4.04 6.05 -15.53
CA LEU A 18 -5.09 6.40 -14.55
C LEU A 18 -5.79 7.71 -14.90
N TYR A 19 -5.03 8.66 -15.44
CA TYR A 19 -5.51 9.94 -15.95
C TYR A 19 -6.45 9.74 -17.16
N ALA A 20 -6.05 8.93 -18.14
CA ALA A 20 -6.86 8.58 -19.31
C ALA A 20 -8.16 7.86 -18.92
N GLN A 21 -8.12 6.94 -17.96
CA GLN A 21 -9.30 6.23 -17.46
C GLN A 21 -10.28 7.16 -16.70
N HIS A 22 -9.76 8.24 -16.09
CA HIS A 22 -10.58 9.24 -15.43
C HIS A 22 -11.23 10.20 -16.46
N LEU A 23 -10.48 10.66 -17.47
CA LEU A 23 -11.01 11.46 -18.58
C LEU A 23 -12.14 10.72 -19.32
N HIS A 24 -11.99 9.42 -19.55
CA HIS A 24 -13.03 8.60 -20.20
C HIS A 24 -14.35 8.54 -19.39
N ARG A 25 -14.26 8.63 -18.05
CA ARG A 25 -15.43 8.69 -17.15
C ARG A 25 -16.08 10.08 -17.07
N GLN A 26 -15.32 11.16 -17.31
CA GLN A 26 -15.87 12.52 -17.36
C GLN A 26 -16.55 12.80 -18.72
N ALA A 27 -16.01 12.27 -19.82
CA ALA A 27 -16.62 12.35 -21.14
C ALA A 27 -18.02 11.70 -21.20
N SER A 28 -18.35 10.83 -20.24
CA SER A 28 -19.67 10.17 -20.12
C SER A 28 -20.78 11.07 -19.54
N GLY A 29 -20.54 12.37 -19.32
CA GLY A 29 -21.61 13.37 -19.19
C GLY A 29 -22.36 13.43 -17.85
N ALA A 30 -21.72 13.08 -16.73
CA ALA A 30 -22.36 13.17 -15.42
C ALA A 30 -22.42 14.62 -14.89
N ARG A 31 -23.54 15.32 -15.13
CA ARG A 31 -23.83 16.63 -14.51
C ARG A 31 -23.78 16.52 -12.96
N MET A 32 -22.98 17.37 -12.30
CA MET A 32 -22.91 17.46 -10.84
C MET A 32 -24.24 18.00 -10.28
N ARG A 33 -25.00 17.16 -9.58
CA ARG A 33 -26.13 17.56 -8.72
C ARG A 33 -25.60 17.98 -7.34
N SER A 34 -26.16 19.04 -6.77
CA SER A 34 -25.77 19.67 -5.49
C SER A 34 -25.92 18.77 -4.25
N ASP A 35 -26.68 17.68 -4.34
CA ASP A 35 -26.98 16.81 -3.19
C ASP A 35 -26.02 15.60 -3.08
N ARG A 36 -24.97 15.55 -3.89
CA ARG A 36 -23.99 14.46 -3.82
C ARG A 36 -23.05 14.68 -2.64
N PRO A 37 -22.75 13.62 -1.85
CA PRO A 37 -21.73 13.70 -0.82
C PRO A 37 -20.42 14.16 -1.44
N LEU A 38 -19.81 15.19 -0.84
CA LEU A 38 -18.52 15.73 -1.26
C LEU A 38 -17.51 14.59 -1.39
N ALA A 39 -16.87 14.51 -2.56
CA ALA A 39 -15.83 13.52 -2.78
C ALA A 39 -14.68 13.75 -1.78
N PRO A 40 -13.95 12.70 -1.36
CA PRO A 40 -12.79 12.87 -0.49
C PRO A 40 -11.80 13.86 -1.09
N LEU A 41 -11.15 14.67 -0.25
CA LEU A 41 -10.27 15.78 -0.68
C LEU A 41 -9.25 15.37 -1.75
N ARG A 42 -8.71 14.15 -1.65
CA ARG A 42 -7.82 13.56 -2.68
C ARG A 42 -8.48 13.46 -4.05
N GLN A 43 -9.71 12.97 -4.13
CA GLN A 43 -10.42 12.83 -5.40
C GLN A 43 -10.68 14.20 -6.03
N LEU A 44 -10.97 15.22 -5.22
CA LEU A 44 -11.14 16.60 -5.72
C LEU A 44 -9.87 17.13 -6.39
N VAL A 45 -8.69 16.81 -5.86
CA VAL A 45 -7.39 17.15 -6.48
C VAL A 45 -7.20 16.42 -7.82
N PHE A 46 -7.49 15.11 -7.87
CA PHE A 46 -7.42 14.35 -9.13
C PHE A 46 -8.38 14.92 -10.19
N ASP A 47 -9.61 15.26 -9.79
CA ASP A 47 -10.61 15.81 -10.70
C ASP A 47 -10.21 17.21 -11.21
N ALA A 48 -9.60 18.03 -10.36
CA ALA A 48 -9.10 19.36 -10.73
C ALA A 48 -7.94 19.28 -11.73
N ALA A 49 -6.96 18.40 -11.47
CA ALA A 49 -5.84 18.15 -12.38
C ALA A 49 -6.31 17.57 -13.73
N ALA A 50 -7.29 16.66 -13.69
CA ALA A 50 -7.93 16.11 -14.88
C ALA A 50 -8.58 17.19 -15.76
N ARG A 51 -9.38 18.08 -15.18
CA ARG A 51 -9.98 19.19 -15.91
C ARG A 51 -8.94 20.15 -16.50
N ALA A 52 -7.78 20.25 -15.88
CA ALA A 52 -6.69 21.13 -16.31
C ALA A 52 -5.74 20.52 -17.34
N GLY A 53 -5.91 19.26 -17.75
CA GLY A 53 -5.00 18.66 -18.74
C GLY A 53 -3.63 18.23 -18.19
N VAL A 54 -3.42 18.20 -16.87
CA VAL A 54 -2.10 18.02 -16.23
C VAL A 54 -2.11 16.96 -15.12
N THR A 55 -0.92 16.53 -14.68
CA THR A 55 -0.79 15.61 -13.53
C THR A 55 -1.15 16.31 -12.21
N PRO A 56 -1.56 15.58 -11.15
CA PRO A 56 -1.88 16.18 -9.86
C PRO A 56 -0.75 16.98 -9.22
N TYR A 57 0.50 16.56 -9.41
CA TYR A 57 1.66 17.29 -8.90
C TYR A 57 1.88 18.58 -9.70
N ALA A 58 1.86 18.52 -11.03
CA ALA A 58 1.99 19.71 -11.87
C ALA A 58 0.85 20.71 -11.64
N TRP A 59 -0.38 20.21 -11.46
CA TRP A 59 -1.53 21.03 -11.08
C TRP A 59 -1.27 21.77 -9.77
N GLY A 60 -0.86 21.06 -8.72
CA GLY A 60 -0.67 21.68 -7.41
C GLY A 60 0.53 22.63 -7.36
N GLU A 61 1.62 22.32 -8.06
CA GLU A 61 2.75 23.25 -8.24
C GLU A 61 2.29 24.56 -8.92
N GLY A 62 1.43 24.47 -9.95
CA GLY A 62 0.81 25.63 -10.61
C GLY A 62 -0.10 26.46 -9.69
N HIS A 63 -0.51 25.91 -8.54
CA HIS A 63 -1.31 26.59 -7.52
C HIS A 63 -0.52 26.96 -6.25
N GLY A 64 0.81 26.79 -6.26
CA GLY A 64 1.69 27.13 -5.14
C GLY A 64 1.76 26.06 -4.04
N LEU A 65 1.15 24.89 -4.24
CA LEU A 65 1.19 23.81 -3.26
C LEU A 65 2.54 23.10 -3.32
N SER A 66 3.18 22.93 -2.15
CA SER A 66 4.43 22.18 -2.11
C SER A 66 4.22 20.72 -2.52
N ARG A 67 5.19 20.18 -3.26
CA ARG A 67 5.17 18.77 -3.70
C ARG A 67 5.08 17.81 -2.52
N GLU A 68 5.65 18.17 -1.37
CA GLU A 68 5.57 17.39 -0.14
C GLU A 68 4.15 17.36 0.44
N ALA A 69 3.44 18.49 0.42
CA ALA A 69 2.06 18.57 0.87
C ALA A 69 1.14 17.75 -0.05
N LEU A 70 1.32 17.86 -1.38
CA LEU A 70 0.60 17.05 -2.36
C LEU A 70 0.90 15.57 -2.20
N ARG A 71 2.16 15.17 -2.01
CA ARG A 71 2.54 13.77 -1.74
C ARG A 71 1.87 13.26 -0.46
N GLY A 72 1.92 14.06 0.60
CA GLY A 72 1.24 13.76 1.87
C GLY A 72 -0.27 13.57 1.70
N LEU A 73 -0.92 14.37 0.87
CA LEU A 73 -2.35 14.31 0.60
C LEU A 73 -2.74 13.20 -0.40
N LEU A 74 -2.00 13.00 -1.46
CA LEU A 74 -2.35 12.07 -2.54
C LEU A 74 -1.99 10.63 -2.19
N ASP A 75 -0.76 10.42 -1.70
CA ASP A 75 -0.26 9.10 -1.36
C ASP A 75 -0.57 8.77 0.09
N GLY A 76 -0.25 9.74 0.94
CA GLY A 76 -0.39 9.60 2.37
C GLY A 76 -1.78 9.92 2.87
N GLY A 77 -2.75 10.42 2.05
CA GLY A 77 -4.07 10.97 2.45
C GLY A 77 -4.07 11.77 3.75
N VAL A 78 -2.97 12.42 4.06
CA VAL A 78 -2.81 13.29 5.22
C VAL A 78 -3.31 14.65 4.81
N VAL A 79 -4.26 15.17 5.58
CA VAL A 79 -4.73 16.55 5.41
C VAL A 79 -3.60 17.48 5.88
N PRO A 80 -3.19 18.48 5.08
CA PRO A 80 -2.19 19.46 5.50
C PRO A 80 -2.59 20.11 6.83
N ARG A 81 -1.63 20.20 7.76
CA ARG A 81 -1.85 20.81 9.09
C ARG A 81 -1.59 22.31 9.12
N ARG A 82 -0.69 22.79 8.26
CA ARG A 82 -0.32 24.20 8.15
C ARG A 82 -1.47 24.99 7.51
N GLU A 83 -1.84 26.12 8.11
CA GLU A 83 -3.01 26.90 7.70
C GLU A 83 -2.84 27.51 6.31
N GLU A 84 -1.61 27.88 5.97
CA GLU A 84 -1.25 28.45 4.67
C GLU A 84 -1.54 27.43 3.56
N VAL A 85 -1.07 26.18 3.73
CA VAL A 85 -1.27 25.10 2.75
C VAL A 85 -2.75 24.72 2.64
N ARG A 86 -3.50 24.74 3.75
CA ARG A 86 -4.95 24.51 3.71
C ARG A 86 -5.65 25.59 2.91
N SER A 87 -5.30 26.85 3.15
CA SER A 87 -5.89 28.01 2.48
C SER A 87 -5.59 28.01 0.98
N GLU A 88 -4.36 27.66 0.59
CA GLU A 88 -3.97 27.46 -0.82
C GLU A 88 -4.76 26.33 -1.48
N LEU A 89 -4.89 25.18 -0.80
CA LEU A 89 -5.62 24.03 -1.33
C LEU A 89 -7.12 24.32 -1.46
N MET A 90 -7.72 25.01 -0.49
CA MET A 90 -9.10 25.50 -0.55
C MET A 90 -9.31 26.43 -1.73
N ARG A 91 -8.43 27.42 -1.90
CA ARG A 91 -8.47 28.36 -3.03
C ARG A 91 -8.31 27.65 -4.37
N ALA A 92 -7.36 26.72 -4.49
CA ALA A 92 -7.09 25.96 -5.70
C ALA A 92 -8.29 25.07 -6.09
N LEU A 93 -8.94 24.44 -5.11
CA LEU A 93 -10.12 23.60 -5.31
C LEU A 93 -11.44 24.37 -5.33
N ARG A 94 -11.41 25.69 -5.10
CA ARG A 94 -12.60 26.55 -4.95
C ARG A 94 -13.58 26.03 -3.89
N LEU A 95 -13.04 25.60 -2.76
CA LEU A 95 -13.81 25.12 -1.62
C LEU A 95 -13.91 26.21 -0.55
N ASP A 96 -15.10 26.37 0.02
CA ASP A 96 -15.24 27.05 1.30
C ASP A 96 -14.76 26.15 2.45
N ARG A 97 -14.68 26.72 3.66
CA ARG A 97 -14.18 26.01 4.85
C ARG A 97 -15.03 24.80 5.21
N VAL A 98 -16.35 24.90 5.09
CA VAL A 98 -17.29 23.82 5.45
C VAL A 98 -17.15 22.64 4.49
N ALA A 99 -17.05 22.92 3.18
CA ALA A 99 -16.83 21.93 2.14
C ALA A 99 -15.47 21.26 2.30
N TYR A 100 -14.42 22.03 2.59
CA TYR A 100 -13.09 21.51 2.86
C TYR A 100 -13.05 20.58 4.08
N ASP A 101 -13.65 20.98 5.20
CA ASP A 101 -13.70 20.17 6.42
C ASP A 101 -14.51 18.89 6.22
N THR A 102 -15.56 18.94 5.40
CA THR A 102 -16.36 17.77 5.03
C THR A 102 -15.56 16.80 4.16
N ALA A 103 -14.90 17.31 3.11
CA ALA A 103 -14.04 16.50 2.23
C ALA A 103 -12.81 15.92 2.98
N SER A 104 -12.28 16.67 3.96
CA SER A 104 -11.17 16.25 4.83
C SER A 104 -11.58 15.14 5.78
N ARG A 105 -12.78 15.22 6.37
CA ARG A 105 -13.34 14.14 7.21
C ARG A 105 -13.59 12.86 6.40
N ALA A 106 -14.09 12.99 5.18
CA ALA A 106 -14.25 11.87 4.25
C ALA A 106 -12.91 11.22 3.86
N LEU A 107 -11.82 12.00 3.82
CA LEU A 107 -10.47 11.46 3.60
C LEU A 107 -10.00 10.60 4.78
N ALA A 108 -10.30 11.00 6.02
CA ALA A 108 -9.90 10.27 7.22
C ALA A 108 -10.58 8.88 7.35
N THR A 109 -11.78 8.72 6.79
CA THR A 109 -12.51 7.44 6.79
C THR A 109 -12.11 6.52 5.63
N THR A 110 -11.41 7.04 4.62
CA THR A 110 -10.92 6.26 3.50
C THR A 110 -9.59 5.59 3.90
N PHE A 111 -9.65 4.31 4.29
CA PHE A 111 -8.48 3.51 4.64
C PHE A 111 -7.38 3.61 3.58
N LYS A 112 -6.15 3.93 4.02
CA LYS A 112 -4.93 3.77 3.22
C LYS A 112 -4.35 2.41 3.54
N PRO A 113 -4.29 1.46 2.60
CA PRO A 113 -3.07 0.68 2.56
C PRO A 113 -1.95 1.68 2.29
N HIS A 114 -0.89 1.71 3.11
CA HIS A 114 0.28 2.50 2.76
C HIS A 114 0.72 2.07 1.35
N ARG A 115 0.70 2.99 0.38
CA ARG A 115 1.11 2.71 -1.02
C ARG A 115 2.48 2.02 -1.02
N HIS A 116 3.42 2.54 -0.22
CA HIS A 116 4.74 1.94 -0.03
C HIS A 116 4.75 0.56 0.68
N GLN A 117 3.69 0.13 1.36
CA GLN A 117 3.61 -1.25 1.83
C GLN A 117 3.16 -2.20 0.72
N LEU A 118 2.20 -1.84 -0.13
CA LEU A 118 1.68 -2.74 -1.17
C LEU A 118 2.43 -2.65 -2.50
N ASP A 119 3.07 -1.53 -2.82
CA ASP A 119 3.77 -1.31 -4.10
C ASP A 119 5.12 -2.07 -4.19
N GLY A 120 5.52 -2.77 -3.14
CA GLY A 120 6.62 -3.73 -3.15
C GLY A 120 6.21 -5.16 -2.75
N ILE A 121 4.92 -5.39 -2.49
CA ILE A 121 4.43 -6.73 -2.19
C ILE A 121 4.24 -7.45 -3.52
N VAL A 122 5.21 -8.28 -3.86
CA VAL A 122 5.04 -9.32 -4.85
C VAL A 122 4.00 -10.29 -4.26
N PRO A 123 2.84 -10.48 -4.90
CA PRO A 123 1.83 -11.39 -4.40
C PRO A 123 2.46 -12.79 -4.33
N VAL A 124 2.49 -13.33 -3.10
CA VAL A 124 2.99 -14.66 -2.80
C VAL A 124 1.88 -15.69 -2.93
N THR A 125 0.61 -15.30 -2.97
CA THR A 125 -0.47 -16.28 -3.21
C THR A 125 -1.52 -15.75 -4.15
N GLY A 126 -2.21 -16.65 -4.87
CA GLY A 126 -3.30 -16.26 -5.76
C GLY A 126 -4.47 -15.61 -5.00
N VAL A 127 -4.69 -16.03 -3.74
CA VAL A 127 -5.70 -15.42 -2.86
C VAL A 127 -5.31 -13.99 -2.49
N GLN A 128 -4.03 -13.74 -2.21
CA GLN A 128 -3.52 -12.40 -1.95
C GLN A 128 -3.67 -11.50 -3.18
N GLU A 129 -3.35 -12.01 -4.37
CA GLU A 129 -3.53 -11.28 -5.64
C GLU A 129 -5.00 -10.95 -5.88
N ALA A 130 -5.91 -11.93 -5.72
CA ALA A 130 -7.35 -11.70 -5.87
C ALA A 130 -7.86 -10.63 -4.88
N LEU A 131 -7.37 -10.66 -3.64
CA LEU A 131 -7.72 -9.67 -2.62
C LEU A 131 -7.15 -8.27 -2.93
N LEU A 132 -5.91 -8.18 -3.42
CA LEU A 132 -5.31 -6.94 -3.90
C LEU A 132 -6.11 -6.34 -5.06
N GLN A 133 -6.51 -7.17 -6.03
CA GLN A 133 -7.35 -6.75 -7.14
C GLN A 133 -8.72 -6.26 -6.68
N LEU A 134 -9.35 -6.94 -5.71
CA LEU A 134 -10.61 -6.50 -5.11
C LEU A 134 -10.47 -5.09 -4.51
N VAL A 135 -9.44 -4.88 -3.69
CA VAL A 135 -9.17 -3.58 -3.05
C VAL A 135 -8.89 -2.49 -4.09
N ARG A 136 -8.06 -2.79 -5.10
CA ARG A 136 -7.66 -1.84 -6.15
C ARG A 136 -8.83 -1.47 -7.06
N ARG A 137 -9.59 -2.46 -7.56
CA ARG A 137 -10.68 -2.24 -8.52
C ARG A 137 -11.91 -1.63 -7.88
N GLN A 138 -12.32 -2.14 -6.73
CA GLN A 138 -13.58 -1.72 -6.10
C GLN A 138 -13.39 -0.60 -5.07
N ARG A 139 -12.14 -0.20 -4.77
CA ARG A 139 -11.79 0.79 -3.74
C ARG A 139 -12.46 0.50 -2.38
N VAL A 140 -12.65 -0.79 -2.06
CA VAL A 140 -13.31 -1.21 -0.82
C VAL A 140 -12.30 -1.17 0.33
N PRO A 141 -12.61 -0.46 1.44
CA PRO A 141 -11.75 -0.45 2.62
C PRO A 141 -11.62 -1.84 3.25
N LEU A 142 -10.45 -2.19 3.79
CA LEU A 142 -10.25 -3.49 4.48
C LEU A 142 -11.21 -3.70 5.65
N ALA A 143 -11.66 -2.63 6.31
CA ALA A 143 -12.68 -2.71 7.35
C ALA A 143 -14.01 -3.27 6.83
N VAL A 144 -14.41 -2.91 5.60
CA VAL A 144 -15.62 -3.42 4.96
C VAL A 144 -15.43 -4.88 4.55
N ILE A 145 -14.24 -5.25 4.06
CA ILE A 145 -13.90 -6.65 3.77
C ILE A 145 -13.95 -7.48 5.05
N ALA A 146 -13.35 -6.99 6.14
CA ALA A 146 -13.38 -7.62 7.46
C ALA A 146 -14.80 -7.84 7.96
N GLN A 147 -15.64 -6.80 7.87
CA GLN A 147 -17.04 -6.87 8.26
C GLN A 147 -17.83 -7.89 7.42
N ARG A 148 -17.67 -7.87 6.08
CA ARG A 148 -18.39 -8.79 5.17
C ARG A 148 -17.98 -10.24 5.35
N THR A 149 -16.71 -10.48 5.62
CA THR A 149 -16.17 -11.83 5.75
C THR A 149 -16.23 -12.35 7.19
N GLY A 150 -16.41 -11.48 8.18
CA GLY A 150 -16.23 -11.81 9.59
C GLY A 150 -14.77 -12.13 9.96
N VAL A 151 -13.82 -11.91 9.05
CA VAL A 151 -12.39 -12.09 9.29
C VAL A 151 -11.85 -10.85 9.99
N PRO A 152 -11.09 -10.98 11.09
CA PRO A 152 -10.48 -9.82 11.75
C PRO A 152 -9.64 -9.00 10.76
N ARG A 153 -9.74 -7.67 10.82
CA ARG A 153 -9.00 -6.79 9.92
C ARG A 153 -7.49 -7.06 9.92
N ARG A 154 -6.91 -7.37 11.09
CA ARG A 154 -5.48 -7.73 11.23
C ARG A 154 -5.10 -8.95 10.40
N GLU A 155 -6.01 -9.92 10.27
CA GLU A 155 -5.79 -11.13 9.48
C GLU A 155 -5.83 -10.86 7.98
N ILE A 156 -6.70 -9.96 7.54
CA ILE A 156 -6.73 -9.48 6.14
C ILE A 156 -5.47 -8.69 5.81
N GLU A 157 -5.02 -7.82 6.73
CA GLU A 157 -3.75 -7.09 6.58
C GLU A 157 -2.56 -8.05 6.54
N ARG A 158 -2.56 -9.09 7.39
CA ARG A 158 -1.55 -10.15 7.38
C ARG A 158 -1.55 -10.92 6.07
N LEU A 159 -2.70 -11.35 5.58
CA LEU A 159 -2.85 -12.02 4.29
C LEU A 159 -2.32 -11.15 3.13
N LEU A 160 -2.62 -9.85 3.15
CA LEU A 160 -2.14 -8.91 2.16
C LEU A 160 -0.63 -8.68 2.21
N ARG A 161 0.00 -8.80 3.38
CA ARG A 161 1.44 -8.55 3.57
C ARG A 161 2.29 -9.79 3.38
N GLU A 162 1.84 -10.92 3.93
CA GLU A 162 2.62 -12.15 4.09
C GLU A 162 2.14 -13.24 3.14
N GLY A 163 1.01 -13.07 2.45
CA GLY A 163 0.41 -14.11 1.60
C GLY A 163 -0.22 -15.27 2.39
N THR A 164 0.08 -15.36 3.69
CA THR A 164 -0.42 -16.39 4.59
C THR A 164 -1.40 -15.84 5.61
N CYS A 165 -2.42 -16.62 5.93
CA CYS A 165 -3.33 -16.29 7.02
C CYS A 165 -4.00 -17.55 7.57
N GLU A 166 -3.93 -17.73 8.89
CA GLU A 166 -4.62 -18.80 9.59
C GLU A 166 -6.09 -18.43 9.81
N LEU A 167 -6.84 -18.38 8.71
CA LEU A 167 -8.27 -18.14 8.77
C LEU A 167 -8.98 -19.35 9.38
N ARG A 168 -9.96 -19.09 10.26
CA ARG A 168 -10.95 -20.09 10.66
C ARG A 168 -11.72 -20.60 9.43
N PRO A 169 -12.21 -21.85 9.42
CA PRO A 169 -12.92 -22.43 8.26
C PRO A 169 -14.05 -21.53 7.73
N ASP A 170 -14.88 -20.96 8.60
CA ASP A 170 -15.97 -20.05 8.21
C ASP A 170 -15.45 -18.76 7.55
N GLY A 171 -14.34 -18.22 8.07
CA GLY A 171 -13.69 -17.04 7.51
C GLY A 171 -13.11 -17.32 6.12
N ARG A 172 -12.52 -18.50 5.91
CA ARG A 172 -12.03 -18.95 4.59
C ARG A 172 -13.16 -19.02 3.59
N GLU A 173 -14.27 -19.67 3.96
CA GLU A 173 -15.41 -19.85 3.05
C GLU A 173 -16.06 -18.50 2.68
N ARG A 174 -16.18 -17.56 3.63
CA ARG A 174 -16.70 -16.22 3.35
C ARG A 174 -15.75 -15.39 2.49
N LEU A 175 -14.45 -15.44 2.78
CA LEU A 175 -13.44 -14.76 1.97
C LEU A 175 -13.41 -15.32 0.53
N ARG A 176 -13.45 -16.65 0.38
CA ARG A 176 -13.56 -17.32 -0.92
C ARG A 176 -14.75 -16.80 -1.72
N ARG A 177 -15.94 -16.76 -1.11
CA ARG A 177 -17.16 -16.25 -1.76
C ARG A 177 -17.01 -14.78 -2.15
N LEU A 178 -16.43 -13.96 -1.28
CA LEU A 178 -16.18 -12.55 -1.58
C LEU A 178 -15.26 -12.37 -2.80
N LEU A 179 -14.24 -13.23 -2.92
CA LEU A 179 -13.29 -13.22 -4.04
C LEU A 179 -13.83 -13.92 -5.29
N SER A 180 -15.04 -14.49 -5.23
CA SER A 180 -15.65 -15.25 -6.34
C SER A 180 -14.78 -16.39 -6.86
N LEU A 181 -14.01 -17.02 -5.98
CA LEU A 181 -13.18 -18.19 -6.31
C LEU A 181 -13.96 -19.47 -6.00
N ASP A 182 -13.88 -20.48 -6.84
CA ASP A 182 -14.39 -21.82 -6.49
C ASP A 182 -13.51 -22.47 -5.40
N ARG A 183 -14.00 -23.56 -4.79
CA ARG A 183 -13.28 -24.22 -3.68
C ARG A 183 -11.92 -24.75 -4.10
N GLU A 184 -11.79 -25.29 -5.31
CA GLU A 184 -10.55 -25.89 -5.79
C GLU A 184 -9.53 -24.79 -6.13
N SER A 185 -9.95 -23.76 -6.87
CA SER A 185 -9.12 -22.58 -7.15
C SER A 185 -8.65 -21.91 -5.87
N PHE A 186 -9.54 -21.73 -4.89
CA PHE A 186 -9.17 -21.14 -3.61
C PHE A 186 -8.15 -22.00 -2.86
N ALA A 187 -8.33 -23.32 -2.79
CA ALA A 187 -7.38 -24.22 -2.16
C ALA A 187 -6.00 -24.18 -2.84
N ARG A 188 -5.99 -24.24 -4.18
CA ARG A 188 -4.78 -24.16 -5.00
C ARG A 188 -4.05 -22.83 -4.82
N GLN A 189 -4.80 -21.73 -4.80
CA GLN A 189 -4.27 -20.38 -4.66
C GLN A 189 -3.95 -19.98 -3.21
N SER A 190 -4.40 -20.76 -2.22
CA SER A 190 -4.07 -20.53 -0.79
C SER A 190 -2.74 -21.17 -0.40
N MET A 191 -2.23 -22.10 -1.21
CA MET A 191 -0.93 -22.70 -0.96
C MET A 191 0.16 -21.82 -1.56
N PRO A 192 1.28 -21.61 -0.85
CA PRO A 192 2.45 -21.01 -1.46
C PRO A 192 2.94 -21.91 -2.60
N SER A 193 3.32 -21.28 -3.71
CA SER A 193 3.89 -21.97 -4.86
C SER A 193 5.18 -22.69 -4.48
N GLU A 194 5.57 -23.69 -5.26
CA GLU A 194 6.80 -24.44 -4.98
C GLU A 194 8.04 -23.54 -4.98
N ALA A 195 8.11 -22.59 -5.91
CA ALA A 195 9.16 -21.57 -5.96
C ALA A 195 9.22 -20.73 -4.68
N GLU A 196 8.07 -20.42 -4.08
CA GLU A 196 8.02 -19.64 -2.83
C GLU A 196 8.43 -20.47 -1.63
N ARG A 197 8.04 -21.75 -1.56
CA ARG A 197 8.50 -22.64 -0.48
C ARG A 197 10.02 -22.76 -0.49
N VAL A 198 10.61 -22.85 -1.69
CA VAL A 198 12.06 -22.87 -1.87
C VAL A 198 12.69 -21.54 -1.42
N ALA A 199 12.13 -20.40 -1.83
CA ALA A 199 12.64 -19.08 -1.44
C ALA A 199 12.54 -18.82 0.08
N ASP A 200 11.45 -19.24 0.71
CA ASP A 200 11.23 -19.06 2.15
C ASP A 200 12.16 -19.96 2.98
N GLU A 201 12.40 -21.20 2.53
CA GLU A 201 13.38 -22.09 3.14
C GLU A 201 14.82 -21.57 2.95
N GLU A 202 15.16 -21.01 1.79
CA GLU A 202 16.46 -20.37 1.55
C GLU A 202 16.66 -19.16 2.47
N GLN A 203 15.65 -18.29 2.61
CA GLN A 203 15.70 -17.17 3.56
C GLN A 203 15.85 -17.63 5.01
N ARG A 204 15.14 -18.70 5.39
CA ARG A 204 15.23 -19.30 6.72
C ARG A 204 16.65 -19.82 6.99
N LEU A 205 17.23 -20.55 6.05
CA LEU A 205 18.61 -21.03 6.12
C LEU A 205 19.60 -19.86 6.22
N MET A 206 19.42 -18.81 5.41
CA MET A 206 20.27 -17.61 5.45
C MET A 206 20.22 -16.90 6.81
N ARG A 207 19.05 -16.84 7.47
CA ARG A 207 18.95 -16.30 8.84
C ARG A 207 19.70 -17.17 9.85
N VAL A 208 19.62 -18.50 9.73
CA VAL A 208 20.37 -19.43 10.58
C VAL A 208 21.88 -19.26 10.37
N PHE A 209 22.35 -19.22 9.13
CA PHE A 209 23.75 -18.99 8.81
C PHE A 209 24.27 -17.66 9.36
N ARG A 210 23.50 -16.57 9.25
CA ARG A 210 23.88 -15.27 9.86
C ARG A 210 24.02 -15.37 11.38
N LYS A 211 23.08 -16.04 12.05
CA LYS A 211 23.14 -16.24 13.51
C LYS A 211 24.36 -17.07 13.91
N LEU A 212 24.66 -18.14 13.18
CA LEU A 212 25.85 -18.97 13.42
C LEU A 212 27.15 -18.19 13.19
N ALA A 213 27.23 -17.41 12.11
CA ALA A 213 28.39 -16.56 11.82
C ALA A 213 28.61 -15.49 12.91
N GLN A 214 27.53 -14.86 13.40
CA GLN A 214 27.59 -13.92 14.52
C GLN A 214 28.05 -14.60 15.81
N GLY A 215 27.52 -15.80 16.12
CA GLY A 215 27.95 -16.59 17.27
C GLY A 215 29.43 -16.96 17.23
N ARG A 216 29.92 -17.41 16.07
CA ARG A 216 31.34 -17.76 15.87
C ARG A 216 32.25 -16.54 15.97
N LYS A 217 31.85 -15.40 15.40
CA LYS A 217 32.58 -14.13 15.53
C LYS A 217 32.70 -13.69 16.99
N LYS A 218 31.62 -13.79 17.77
CA LYS A 218 31.61 -13.47 19.20
C LYS A 218 32.60 -14.34 19.97
N LEU A 219 32.60 -15.64 19.71
CA LEU A 219 33.47 -16.61 20.40
C LEU A 219 34.95 -16.37 20.10
N LEU A 220 35.28 -16.01 18.84
CA LEU A 220 36.65 -15.64 18.46
C LEU A 220 37.11 -14.33 19.13
N LEU A 221 36.23 -13.32 19.25
CA LEU A 221 36.54 -12.07 19.94
C LEU A 221 36.77 -12.30 21.45
N GLU A 222 35.99 -13.18 22.09
CA GLU A 222 36.19 -13.54 23.49
C GLU A 222 37.53 -14.27 23.70
N GLN A 223 37.90 -15.18 22.80
CA GLN A 223 39.20 -15.86 22.86
C GLN A 223 40.37 -14.88 22.67
N ALA A 224 40.28 -13.98 21.69
CA ALA A 224 41.28 -12.94 21.46
C ALA A 224 41.44 -12.03 22.70
N GLY A 225 40.33 -11.64 23.33
CA GLY A 225 40.35 -10.86 24.57
C GLY A 225 41.05 -11.58 25.73
N ARG A 226 40.83 -12.89 25.90
CA ARG A 226 41.52 -13.69 26.94
C ARG A 226 43.02 -13.80 26.67
N ILE A 227 43.42 -14.00 25.41
CA ILE A 227 44.83 -14.06 25.01
C ILE A 227 45.52 -12.72 25.32
N LEU A 228 44.91 -11.61 24.92
CA LEU A 228 45.43 -10.27 25.20
C LEU A 228 45.52 -9.99 26.71
N ALA A 229 44.51 -10.37 27.49
CA ALA A 229 44.55 -10.22 28.95
C ALA A 229 45.68 -11.03 29.61
N ALA A 230 45.93 -12.26 29.14
CA ALA A 230 47.01 -13.10 29.64
C ALA A 230 48.40 -12.54 29.30
N GLN A 231 48.58 -11.99 28.09
CA GLN A 231 49.84 -11.34 27.70
C GLN A 231 50.13 -10.08 28.54
N SER A 232 49.11 -9.26 28.80
CA SER A 232 49.23 -8.07 29.65
C SER A 232 49.62 -8.42 31.09
N ALA A 233 49.09 -9.51 31.64
CA ALA A 233 49.43 -9.96 32.99
C ALA A 233 50.87 -10.49 33.10
N GLY A 234 51.38 -11.16 32.05
CA GLY A 234 52.76 -11.64 32.01
C GLY A 234 53.81 -10.54 31.80
N LEU A 235 53.43 -9.39 31.26
CA LEU A 235 54.31 -8.21 31.11
C LEU A 235 54.42 -7.36 32.38
N LEU A 236 53.55 -7.59 33.36
CA LEU A 236 53.51 -6.88 34.65
C LEU A 236 54.16 -7.68 35.80
N ALA A 237 54.62 -8.90 35.52
CA ALA A 237 55.35 -9.77 36.45
C ALA A 237 56.85 -9.70 36.18
#